data_AF-A0A963WU70-F1
#
_entry.id   AF-A0A963WU70-F1
#
_cell.length_a   1.000
_cell.length_b   1.000
_cell.length_c   1.000
_cell.angle_alpha   90.00
_cell.angle_beta   90.00
_cell.angle_gamma   90.00
#
_symmetry.space_group_name_H-M   'P 1'
#
loop_
_entity.id
_entity.type
_entity.pdbx_description
1 polymer ?
#
loop_
_entity_poly.entity_id
_entity_poly.type
_entity_poly.pdbx_seq_one_letter_code
_entity_poly.pdbx_strand_id
1 'polypeptide(L)'
;MSPPTLDKGELMDRMAARTGLEDYGDHWFEGPMDVMIDALKGEARLNSAGTFIAQMQFQKVLQDRLWAHDWFARYPEILARPIKRPVVIVGPMRSGTTRMHRLLASDRRFTHMRSFETISPVPRPGFDEGVEDIRPTLAARAMKVARLANPRALNIHPTGPMEPEEELGLLVASMWGMKHEAQWMIPSYGRWCEAQDATP
;
A
#
# COMPACT_ATOMS: atom_id res chain seq x y z
N MET A 1 -16.80 -18.84 -9.33
CA MET A 1 -15.99 -18.09 -8.34
C MET A 1 -16.76 -18.07 -7.04
N SER A 2 -16.12 -18.40 -5.92
CA SER A 2 -16.71 -18.20 -4.60
C SER A 2 -17.08 -16.73 -4.40
N PRO A 3 -18.14 -16.41 -3.65
CA PRO A 3 -18.50 -15.04 -3.32
C PRO A 3 -17.32 -14.33 -2.63
N PRO A 4 -17.20 -12.99 -2.76
CA PRO A 4 -16.14 -12.26 -2.10
C PRO A 4 -16.28 -12.37 -0.57
N THR A 5 -15.16 -12.57 0.11
CA THR A 5 -15.06 -12.75 1.56
C THR A 5 -14.28 -11.58 2.19
N LEU A 6 -14.66 -11.20 3.40
CA LEU A 6 -13.91 -10.29 4.26
C LEU A 6 -13.62 -11.01 5.58
N ASP A 7 -13.14 -12.23 5.50
CA ASP A 7 -12.67 -13.01 6.65
C ASP A 7 -11.13 -12.96 6.70
N LYS A 8 -10.55 -12.57 7.84
CA LYS A 8 -9.10 -12.41 7.97
C LYS A 8 -8.36 -13.71 7.68
N GLY A 9 -8.79 -14.81 8.30
CA GLY A 9 -8.16 -16.12 8.14
C GLY A 9 -8.20 -16.57 6.69
N GLU A 10 -9.38 -16.52 6.06
CA GLU A 10 -9.53 -16.90 4.64
C GLU A 10 -8.67 -16.02 3.71
N LEU A 11 -8.53 -14.73 4.00
CA LEU A 11 -7.69 -13.82 3.22
C LEU A 11 -6.20 -14.15 3.34
N MET A 12 -5.73 -14.43 4.55
CA MET A 12 -4.35 -14.81 4.83
C MET A 12 -4.03 -16.18 4.22
N ASP A 13 -4.82 -17.21 4.53
CA ASP A 13 -4.63 -18.57 4.00
C ASP A 13 -4.58 -18.59 2.47
N ARG A 14 -5.46 -17.82 1.83
CA ARG A 14 -5.50 -17.73 0.38
C ARG A 14 -4.24 -17.07 -0.20
N MET A 15 -3.68 -16.07 0.47
CA MET A 15 -2.44 -15.43 0.00
C MET A 15 -1.22 -16.28 0.28
N ALA A 16 -1.19 -16.98 1.41
CA ALA A 16 -0.16 -17.96 1.71
C ALA A 16 -0.15 -19.07 0.65
N ALA A 17 -1.30 -19.70 0.39
CA ALA A 17 -1.43 -20.72 -0.65
C ALA A 17 -1.09 -20.21 -2.07
N ARG A 18 -1.44 -18.96 -2.39
CA ARG A 18 -1.16 -18.37 -3.71
C ARG A 18 0.33 -18.10 -3.93
N THR A 19 1.04 -17.68 -2.89
CA THR A 19 2.44 -17.27 -2.98
C THR A 19 3.42 -18.39 -2.64
N GLY A 20 2.97 -19.41 -1.89
CA GLY A 20 3.83 -20.44 -1.30
C GLY A 20 4.65 -19.93 -0.11
N LEU A 21 4.26 -18.81 0.49
CA LEU A 21 4.97 -18.15 1.60
C LEU A 21 4.02 -18.01 2.80
N GLU A 22 4.55 -18.12 4.01
CA GLU A 22 3.77 -18.07 5.24
C GLU A 22 4.27 -17.02 6.24
N ASP A 23 5.45 -16.43 6.00
CA ASP A 23 6.04 -15.41 6.87
C ASP A 23 5.46 -14.03 6.55
N TYR A 24 4.48 -13.61 7.35
CA TYR A 24 3.96 -12.24 7.36
C TYR A 24 4.77 -11.30 8.23
N GLY A 25 5.87 -11.75 8.84
CA GLY A 25 6.63 -10.97 9.81
C GLY A 25 5.90 -10.73 11.11
N ASP A 26 6.09 -9.53 11.66
CA ASP A 26 5.37 -9.09 12.85
C ASP A 26 3.85 -9.12 12.63
N HIS A 27 3.09 -9.47 13.68
CA HIS A 27 1.64 -9.67 13.63
C HIS A 27 0.83 -8.42 14.04
N TRP A 28 1.47 -7.29 14.33
CA TRP A 28 0.80 -6.07 14.77
C TRP A 28 -0.29 -5.62 13.77
N PHE A 29 -0.03 -5.77 12.46
CA PHE A 29 -0.97 -5.40 11.39
C PHE A 29 -2.32 -6.14 11.45
N GLU A 30 -2.39 -7.29 12.12
CA GLU A 30 -3.63 -8.05 12.24
C GLU A 30 -4.68 -7.33 13.08
N GLY A 31 -4.27 -6.58 14.10
CA GLY A 31 -5.18 -5.80 14.94
C GLY A 31 -5.92 -4.71 14.15
N PRO A 32 -5.22 -3.80 13.46
CA PRO A 32 -5.83 -2.85 12.53
C PRO A 32 -6.67 -3.53 11.44
N MET A 33 -6.22 -4.69 10.93
CA MET A 33 -6.98 -5.45 9.93
C MET A 33 -8.33 -5.94 10.45
N ASP A 34 -8.40 -6.47 11.68
CA ASP A 34 -9.63 -6.93 12.31
C ASP A 34 -10.62 -5.77 12.46
N VAL A 35 -10.18 -4.64 13.02
CA VAL A 35 -11.03 -3.44 13.20
C VAL A 35 -11.53 -2.91 11.84
N MET A 36 -10.67 -2.91 10.83
CA MET A 36 -11.05 -2.46 9.48
C MET A 36 -12.08 -3.40 8.85
N ILE A 37 -11.92 -4.72 8.99
CA ILE A 37 -12.87 -5.71 8.49
C ILE A 37 -14.24 -5.53 9.16
N ASP A 38 -14.26 -5.33 10.48
CA ASP A 38 -15.49 -5.11 11.23
C ASP A 38 -16.19 -3.81 10.79
N ALA A 39 -15.43 -2.73 10.60
CA ALA A 39 -15.98 -1.48 10.07
C ALA A 39 -16.52 -1.63 8.63
N LEU A 40 -15.82 -2.36 7.76
CA LEU A 40 -16.27 -2.60 6.39
C LEU A 40 -17.57 -3.41 6.35
N LYS A 41 -17.75 -4.37 7.25
CA LYS A 41 -18.97 -5.17 7.37
C LYS A 41 -20.11 -4.37 8.02
N GLY A 42 -19.80 -3.57 9.04
CA GLY A 42 -20.81 -2.91 9.89
C GLY A 42 -21.32 -1.57 9.37
N GLU A 43 -20.44 -0.75 8.76
CA GLU A 43 -20.76 0.66 8.49
C GLU A 43 -20.43 1.16 7.06
N ALA A 44 -19.52 0.50 6.33
CA ALA A 44 -19.08 0.99 5.01
C ALA A 44 -20.13 0.94 3.90
N ARG A 45 -21.25 0.22 4.10
CA ARG A 45 -22.36 0.07 3.13
C ARG A 45 -21.89 -0.36 1.74
N LEU A 46 -20.95 -1.33 1.70
CA LEU A 46 -20.41 -1.84 0.44
C LEU A 46 -21.49 -2.58 -0.35
N ASN A 47 -21.55 -2.31 -1.66
CA ASN A 47 -22.24 -3.19 -2.61
C ASN A 47 -21.32 -4.37 -3.02
N SER A 48 -21.83 -5.31 -3.81
CA SER A 48 -21.08 -6.50 -4.22
C SER A 48 -19.74 -6.17 -4.91
N ALA A 49 -19.70 -5.12 -5.73
CA ALA A 49 -18.46 -4.67 -6.37
C ALA A 49 -17.49 -4.06 -5.35
N GLY A 50 -18.01 -3.29 -4.37
CA GLY A 50 -17.23 -2.73 -3.26
C GLY A 50 -16.59 -3.83 -2.40
N THR A 51 -17.36 -4.86 -2.03
CA THR A 51 -16.84 -6.01 -1.27
C THR A 51 -15.76 -6.76 -2.04
N PHE A 52 -15.95 -6.95 -3.35
CA PHE A 52 -14.95 -7.56 -4.22
C PHE A 52 -13.66 -6.73 -4.28
N ILE A 53 -13.77 -5.41 -4.47
CA ILE A 53 -12.61 -4.50 -4.49
C ILE A 53 -11.89 -4.50 -3.14
N ALA A 54 -12.61 -4.45 -2.02
CA ALA A 54 -12.02 -4.52 -0.68
C ALA A 54 -11.23 -5.83 -0.49
N GLN A 55 -11.82 -6.98 -0.84
CA GLN A 55 -11.12 -8.26 -0.81
C GLN A 55 -9.83 -8.23 -1.64
N MET A 56 -9.87 -7.69 -2.86
CA MET A 56 -8.70 -7.59 -3.73
C MET A 56 -7.60 -6.70 -3.13
N GLN A 57 -7.97 -5.63 -2.42
CA GLN A 57 -7.01 -4.76 -1.75
C GLN A 57 -6.34 -5.43 -0.55
N PHE A 58 -7.11 -6.11 0.32
CA PHE A 58 -6.53 -6.92 1.40
C PHE A 58 -5.56 -7.97 0.86
N GLN A 59 -5.99 -8.73 -0.16
CA GLN A 59 -5.15 -9.74 -0.80
C GLN A 59 -3.86 -9.15 -1.38
N LYS A 60 -3.94 -7.98 -2.01
CA LYS A 60 -2.76 -7.30 -2.54
C LYS A 60 -1.79 -6.93 -1.42
N VAL A 61 -2.27 -6.30 -0.35
CA VAL A 61 -1.42 -5.88 0.77
C VAL A 61 -0.76 -7.10 1.44
N LEU A 62 -1.54 -8.16 1.69
CA LEU A 62 -1.03 -9.41 2.26
C LEU A 62 0.01 -10.08 1.36
N GLN A 63 -0.21 -10.12 0.04
CA GLN A 63 0.75 -10.63 -0.93
C GLN A 63 2.06 -9.82 -0.92
N ASP A 64 1.96 -8.49 -0.95
CA ASP A 64 3.13 -7.62 -0.93
C ASP A 64 3.94 -7.77 0.37
N ARG A 65 3.25 -7.98 1.51
CA ARG A 65 3.88 -8.25 2.80
C ARG A 65 4.64 -9.58 2.81
N LEU A 66 4.03 -10.67 2.34
CA LEU A 66 4.71 -11.97 2.18
C LEU A 66 5.95 -11.86 1.30
N TRP A 67 5.84 -11.18 0.16
CA TRP A 67 6.99 -10.96 -0.72
C TRP A 67 8.06 -10.11 -0.03
N ALA A 68 7.70 -9.09 0.74
CA ALA A 68 8.67 -8.28 1.44
C ALA A 68 9.47 -9.07 2.47
N HIS A 69 8.80 -9.93 3.24
CA HIS A 69 9.46 -10.81 4.21
C HIS A 69 10.35 -11.86 3.54
N ASP A 70 9.94 -12.44 2.40
CA ASP A 70 10.83 -13.29 1.58
C ASP A 70 12.08 -12.52 1.10
N TRP A 71 11.93 -11.25 0.69
CA TRP A 71 13.09 -10.40 0.36
C TRP A 71 14.00 -10.16 1.56
N PHE A 72 13.45 -9.83 2.72
CA PHE A 72 14.25 -9.60 3.93
C PHE A 72 14.95 -10.85 4.43
N ALA A 73 14.32 -12.02 4.31
CA ALA A 73 14.93 -13.30 4.67
C ALA A 73 16.11 -13.66 3.77
N ARG A 74 15.99 -13.42 2.46
CA ARG A 74 17.06 -13.72 1.48
C ARG A 74 18.20 -12.68 1.50
N TYR A 75 17.87 -11.42 1.78
CA TYR A 75 18.79 -10.29 1.73
C TYR A 75 18.73 -9.49 3.05
N PRO A 76 19.22 -10.07 4.16
CA PRO A 76 19.14 -9.45 5.49
C PRO A 76 19.88 -8.10 5.57
N GLU A 77 20.82 -7.83 4.68
CA GLU A 77 21.47 -6.53 4.57
C GLU A 77 20.51 -5.39 4.26
N ILE A 78 19.33 -5.65 3.68
CA ILE A 78 18.29 -4.63 3.47
C ILE A 78 17.90 -4.00 4.81
N LEU A 79 17.70 -4.82 5.85
CA LEU A 79 17.30 -4.38 7.19
C LEU A 79 18.45 -3.67 7.93
N ALA A 80 19.71 -3.98 7.58
CA ALA A 80 20.88 -3.35 8.19
C ALA A 80 21.21 -1.96 7.61
N ARG A 81 20.56 -1.54 6.51
CA ARG A 81 20.87 -0.26 5.84
C ARG A 81 20.40 0.94 6.67
N PRO A 82 21.30 1.85 7.09
CA PRO A 82 20.89 3.03 7.84
C PRO A 82 20.23 4.08 6.93
N ILE A 83 19.06 4.58 7.33
CA ILE A 83 18.43 5.74 6.70
C ILE A 83 18.97 7.01 7.35
N LYS A 84 20.03 7.58 6.78
CA LYS A 84 20.71 8.76 7.33
C LYS A 84 19.99 10.05 6.93
N ARG A 85 19.63 10.87 7.92
CA ARG A 85 19.10 12.24 7.74
C ARG A 85 17.85 12.32 6.84
N PRO A 86 16.77 11.59 7.14
CA PRO A 86 15.54 11.70 6.37
C PRO A 86 14.95 13.11 6.48
N VAL A 87 14.36 13.60 5.40
CA VAL A 87 13.52 14.79 5.40
C VAL A 87 12.08 14.34 5.29
N VAL A 88 11.27 14.64 6.31
CA VAL A 88 9.85 14.29 6.34
C VAL A 88 9.03 15.57 6.14
N ILE A 89 8.15 15.56 5.15
CA ILE A 89 7.23 16.67 4.88
C ILE A 89 5.89 16.32 5.50
N VAL A 90 5.44 17.11 6.47
CA VAL A 90 4.15 16.91 7.14
C VAL A 90 3.31 18.17 6.97
N GLY A 91 2.02 17.99 6.71
CA GLY A 91 1.06 19.08 6.63
C GLY A 91 -0.32 18.59 6.20
N PRO A 92 -1.37 19.38 6.43
CA PRO A 92 -2.71 19.02 6.01
C PRO A 92 -2.81 18.97 4.49
N MET A 93 -3.75 18.18 3.97
CA MET A 93 -4.05 18.16 2.54
C MET A 93 -4.28 19.58 2.02
N ARG A 94 -3.76 19.89 0.82
CA ARG A 94 -3.86 21.20 0.16
C ARG A 94 -3.03 22.34 0.78
N SER A 95 -2.07 22.05 1.66
CA SER A 95 -1.13 23.07 2.22
C SER A 95 0.13 23.32 1.38
N GLY A 96 0.26 22.67 0.22
CA GLY A 96 1.44 22.80 -0.65
C GLY A 96 2.53 21.73 -0.43
N THR A 97 2.27 20.72 0.41
CA THR A 97 3.16 19.57 0.64
C THR A 97 3.60 18.90 -0.66
N THR A 98 2.68 18.66 -1.60
CA THR A 98 3.01 18.09 -2.93
C THR A 98 4.02 18.94 -3.70
N ARG A 99 3.89 20.28 -3.65
CA ARG A 99 4.84 21.19 -4.33
C ARG A 99 6.21 21.10 -3.68
N MET A 100 6.27 21.11 -2.35
CA MET A 100 7.51 20.97 -1.60
C MET A 100 8.18 19.62 -1.86
N HIS A 101 7.41 18.53 -1.84
CA HIS A 101 7.90 17.19 -2.11
C HIS A 101 8.53 17.08 -3.50
N ARG A 102 7.83 17.57 -4.54
CA ARG A 102 8.35 17.57 -5.92
C ARG A 102 9.58 18.45 -6.10
N LEU A 103 9.66 19.58 -5.39
CA LEU A 103 10.85 20.43 -5.41
C LEU A 103 12.07 19.70 -4.84
N LEU A 104 11.94 19.05 -3.67
CA LEU A 104 13.05 18.28 -3.08
C LEU A 104 13.41 17.05 -3.91
N ALA A 105 12.41 16.34 -4.45
CA ALA A 105 12.59 15.18 -5.31
C ALA A 105 13.34 15.50 -6.63
N SER A 106 13.34 16.77 -7.05
CA SER A 106 14.08 17.20 -8.25
C SER A 106 15.59 17.31 -8.04
N ASP A 107 16.05 17.30 -6.78
CA ASP A 107 17.47 17.35 -6.42
C ASP A 107 18.04 15.93 -6.28
N ARG A 108 19.07 15.62 -7.07
CA ARG A 108 19.73 14.30 -7.12
C ARG A 108 20.37 13.85 -5.81
N ARG A 109 20.52 14.75 -4.83
CA ARG A 109 21.01 14.42 -3.49
C ARG A 109 19.96 13.69 -2.64
N PHE A 110 18.68 13.78 -3.01
CA PHE A 110 17.60 13.09 -2.34
C PHE A 110 17.18 11.85 -3.11
N THR A 111 16.89 10.78 -2.38
CA THR A 111 16.04 9.69 -2.87
C THR A 111 14.61 9.99 -2.43
N HIS A 112 13.65 9.76 -3.32
CA HIS A 112 12.23 9.91 -3.04
C HIS A 112 11.52 8.64 -3.50
N MET A 113 10.34 8.39 -2.92
CA MET A 113 9.48 7.29 -3.35
C MET A 113 8.82 7.64 -4.69
N ARG A 114 8.75 6.67 -5.58
CA ARG A 114 8.11 6.78 -6.89
C ARG A 114 6.77 6.07 -6.87
N SER A 115 5.81 6.52 -7.68
CA SER A 115 4.46 5.94 -7.67
C SER A 115 4.43 4.42 -7.94
N PHE A 116 5.36 3.86 -8.72
CA PHE A 116 5.40 2.41 -8.90
C PHE A 116 5.78 1.66 -7.62
N GLU A 117 6.57 2.27 -6.74
CA GLU A 117 7.04 1.67 -5.48
C GLU A 117 5.90 1.60 -4.47
N THR A 118 4.94 2.53 -4.46
CA THR A 118 3.72 2.33 -3.67
C THR A 118 2.81 1.24 -4.26
N ILE A 119 2.74 1.12 -5.59
CA ILE A 119 1.88 0.13 -6.24
C ILE A 119 2.45 -1.27 -6.06
N SER A 120 3.78 -1.42 -6.06
CA SER A 120 4.50 -2.68 -5.90
C SER A 120 5.76 -2.43 -5.07
N PRO A 121 5.67 -2.50 -3.73
CA PRO A 121 6.76 -2.09 -2.82
C PRO A 121 8.01 -2.92 -2.99
N VAL A 122 7.85 -4.19 -3.34
CA VAL A 122 8.95 -5.12 -3.54
C VAL A 122 8.92 -5.72 -4.94
N PRO A 123 10.08 -6.13 -5.48
CA PRO A 123 10.12 -6.91 -6.71
C PRO A 123 9.36 -8.23 -6.56
N ARG A 124 8.86 -8.76 -7.66
CA ARG A 124 8.18 -10.07 -7.67
C ARG A 124 9.18 -11.20 -7.42
N PRO A 125 8.73 -12.37 -6.92
CA PRO A 125 9.56 -13.56 -6.89
C PRO A 125 10.18 -13.86 -8.25
N GLY A 126 11.46 -14.23 -8.27
CA GLY A 126 12.23 -14.48 -9.49
C GLY A 126 12.88 -13.25 -10.13
N PHE A 127 12.73 -12.06 -9.54
CA PHE A 127 13.60 -10.93 -9.87
C PHE A 127 15.02 -11.18 -9.32
N ASP A 128 16.03 -10.83 -10.11
CA ASP A 128 17.45 -10.94 -9.76
C ASP A 128 18.21 -9.73 -10.32
N GLU A 129 19.44 -9.51 -9.84
CA GLU A 129 20.30 -8.44 -10.31
C GLU A 129 20.57 -8.59 -11.82
N GLY A 130 20.39 -7.50 -12.58
CA GLY A 130 20.53 -7.50 -14.04
C GLY A 130 19.24 -7.84 -14.81
N VAL A 131 18.17 -8.27 -14.14
CA VAL A 131 16.83 -8.38 -14.74
C VAL A 131 16.18 -7.00 -14.79
N GLU A 132 15.51 -6.68 -15.91
CA GLU A 132 14.75 -5.43 -16.02
C GLU A 132 13.60 -5.42 -14.98
N ASP A 133 13.54 -4.36 -14.17
CA ASP A 133 12.44 -4.16 -13.24
C ASP A 133 11.16 -3.79 -14.00
N ILE A 134 10.21 -4.73 -14.06
CA ILE A 134 8.94 -4.53 -14.77
C ILE A 134 7.92 -3.71 -13.97
N ARG A 135 8.15 -3.40 -12.68
CA ARG A 135 7.18 -2.69 -11.83
C ARG A 135 6.77 -1.33 -12.38
N PRO A 136 7.67 -0.47 -12.91
CA PRO A 136 7.27 0.78 -13.56
C PRO A 136 6.34 0.55 -14.76
N THR A 137 6.61 -0.47 -15.57
CA THR A 137 5.78 -0.84 -16.73
C THR A 137 4.40 -1.33 -16.31
N LEU A 138 4.31 -2.14 -15.25
CA LEU A 138 3.04 -2.59 -14.70
C LEU A 138 2.23 -1.43 -14.10
N ALA A 139 2.89 -0.52 -13.37
CA ALA A 139 2.27 0.69 -12.83
C ALA A 139 1.71 1.58 -13.95
N ALA A 140 2.47 1.78 -15.04
CA ALA A 140 2.01 2.55 -16.21
C ALA A 140 0.74 1.94 -16.83
N ARG A 141 0.68 0.61 -16.95
CA ARG A 141 -0.50 -0.11 -17.47
C ARG A 141 -1.70 0.05 -16.53
N ALA A 142 -1.50 -0.12 -15.22
CA ALA A 142 -2.56 0.04 -14.22
C ALA A 142 -3.13 1.47 -14.24
N MET A 143 -2.26 2.49 -14.28
CA MET A 143 -2.67 3.90 -14.39
C MET A 143 -3.44 4.17 -15.68
N LYS A 144 -3.04 3.56 -16.82
CA LYS A 144 -3.78 3.69 -18.09
C LYS A 144 -5.18 3.10 -17.99
N VAL A 145 -5.35 1.93 -17.35
CA VAL A 145 -6.66 1.31 -17.13
C VAL A 145 -7.52 2.18 -16.22
N ALA A 146 -6.96 2.67 -15.10
CA ALA A 146 -7.66 3.59 -14.20
C ALA A 146 -8.11 4.88 -14.91
N ARG A 147 -7.29 5.43 -15.80
CA ARG A 147 -7.63 6.59 -16.63
C ARG A 147 -8.80 6.31 -17.57
N LEU A 148 -8.88 5.12 -18.16
CA LEU A 148 -10.00 4.74 -19.03
C LEU A 148 -11.30 4.58 -18.23
N ALA A 149 -11.21 4.05 -17.01
CA ALA A 149 -12.35 3.88 -16.11
C ALA A 149 -12.87 5.23 -15.55
N ASN A 150 -11.98 6.16 -15.23
CA ASN A 150 -12.33 7.51 -14.78
C ASN A 150 -11.36 8.56 -15.33
N PRO A 151 -11.67 9.16 -16.49
CA PRO A 151 -10.79 10.15 -17.12
C PRO A 151 -10.50 11.39 -16.26
N ARG A 152 -11.37 11.71 -15.29
CA ARG A 152 -11.21 12.88 -14.40
C ARG A 152 -10.26 12.63 -13.23
N ALA A 153 -9.93 11.37 -12.92
CA ALA A 153 -9.08 11.03 -11.78
C ALA A 153 -7.68 11.71 -11.85
N LEU A 154 -7.12 11.84 -13.06
CA LEU A 154 -5.80 12.45 -13.28
C LEU A 154 -5.79 13.99 -13.21
N ASN A 155 -6.95 14.65 -13.27
CA ASN A 155 -7.01 16.10 -13.07
C ASN A 155 -6.70 16.48 -11.61
N ILE A 156 -6.85 15.52 -10.69
CA ILE A 156 -6.66 15.70 -9.25
C ILE A 156 -5.23 15.31 -8.84
N HIS A 157 -4.62 14.31 -9.50
CA HIS A 157 -3.26 13.84 -9.24
C HIS A 157 -2.51 13.59 -10.56
N PRO A 158 -1.66 14.52 -11.04
CA PRO A 158 -0.80 14.25 -12.18
C PRO A 158 0.24 13.20 -11.76
N THR A 159 0.04 11.96 -12.21
CA THR A 159 0.89 10.80 -11.88
C THR A 159 1.47 10.17 -13.14
N GLY A 160 2.76 9.92 -13.11
CA GLY A 160 3.43 8.92 -13.91
C GLY A 160 3.99 7.83 -12.98
N PRO A 161 4.33 6.64 -13.50
CA PRO A 161 4.90 5.56 -12.68
C PRO A 161 6.17 5.97 -11.93
N MET A 162 6.91 6.96 -12.45
CA MET A 162 8.17 7.45 -11.89
C MET A 162 8.03 8.77 -11.11
N GLU A 163 6.83 9.32 -11.01
CA GLU A 163 6.62 10.59 -10.30
C GLU A 163 6.77 10.40 -8.78
N PRO A 164 7.21 11.44 -8.04
CA PRO A 164 7.28 11.40 -6.59
C PRO A 164 5.91 11.13 -5.97
N GLU A 165 5.87 10.22 -4.97
CA GLU A 165 4.63 9.77 -4.34
C GLU A 165 4.73 9.69 -2.82
N GLU A 166 3.59 9.87 -2.15
CA GLU A 166 3.48 9.85 -0.68
C GLU A 166 3.67 8.44 -0.09
N GLU A 167 4.24 8.38 1.11
CA GLU A 167 4.49 7.15 1.86
C GLU A 167 3.21 6.42 2.29
N LEU A 168 2.06 7.11 2.24
CA LEU A 168 0.75 6.55 2.59
C LEU A 168 0.51 5.20 1.92
N GLY A 169 1.00 5.02 0.69
CA GLY A 169 0.82 3.77 -0.02
C GLY A 169 1.84 2.67 0.29
N LEU A 170 2.86 2.93 1.11
CA LEU A 170 3.56 1.90 1.88
C LEU A 170 2.87 1.66 3.23
N LEU A 171 2.41 2.72 3.90
CA LEU A 171 1.79 2.60 5.23
C LEU A 171 0.53 1.73 5.24
N VAL A 172 -0.19 1.61 4.12
CA VAL A 172 -1.29 0.62 3.98
C VAL A 172 -0.87 -0.82 4.29
N ALA A 173 0.42 -1.15 4.19
CA ALA A 173 0.94 -2.47 4.55
C ALA A 173 0.86 -2.79 6.04
N SER A 174 0.68 -1.76 6.88
CA SER A 174 0.39 -1.91 8.30
C SER A 174 -1.11 -2.12 8.59
N MET A 175 -1.98 -2.01 7.58
CA MET A 175 -3.44 -1.99 7.72
C MET A 175 -3.96 -0.87 8.67
N TRP A 176 -3.10 0.08 9.03
CA TRP A 176 -3.37 1.20 9.92
C TRP A 176 -3.18 2.53 9.19
N GLY A 177 -4.01 3.51 9.52
CA GLY A 177 -3.86 4.91 9.12
C GLY A 177 -4.96 5.45 8.22
N MET A 178 -4.94 6.78 8.02
CA MET A 178 -6.05 7.55 7.44
C MET A 178 -6.40 7.21 5.98
N LYS A 179 -5.52 6.50 5.25
CA LYS A 179 -5.77 6.22 3.83
C LYS A 179 -7.02 5.37 3.62
N HIS A 180 -7.35 4.48 4.56
CA HIS A 180 -8.50 3.59 4.44
C HIS A 180 -9.84 4.32 4.65
N GLU A 181 -9.93 5.25 5.60
CA GLU A 181 -11.13 6.09 5.81
C GLU A 181 -11.34 7.14 4.72
N ALA A 182 -10.27 7.56 4.03
CA ALA A 182 -10.40 8.40 2.84
C ALA A 182 -11.03 7.64 1.67
N GLN A 183 -10.99 6.29 1.69
CA GLN A 183 -11.49 5.44 0.64
C GLN A 183 -12.87 4.84 0.94
N TRP A 184 -13.13 4.49 2.19
CA TRP A 184 -14.38 3.86 2.63
C TRP A 184 -15.06 4.66 3.74
N MET A 185 -16.38 4.53 3.86
CA MET A 185 -17.14 5.14 4.95
C MET A 185 -16.97 4.31 6.24
N ILE A 186 -15.80 4.39 6.88
CA ILE A 186 -15.44 3.62 8.08
C ILE A 186 -15.02 4.53 9.26
N PRO A 187 -15.89 5.44 9.72
CA PRO A 187 -15.54 6.42 10.76
C PRO A 187 -15.17 5.79 12.12
N SER A 188 -15.62 4.57 12.43
CA SER A 188 -15.23 3.86 13.65
C SER A 188 -13.76 3.44 13.62
N TYR A 189 -13.29 2.92 12.47
CA TYR A 189 -11.90 2.57 12.24
C TYR A 189 -10.98 3.80 12.30
N GLY A 190 -11.39 4.91 11.66
CA GLY A 190 -10.65 6.18 11.71
C GLY A 190 -10.38 6.65 13.14
N ARG A 191 -11.44 6.75 13.96
CA ARG A 191 -11.33 7.11 15.38
C ARG A 191 -10.51 6.11 16.19
N TRP A 192 -10.59 4.82 15.86
CA TRP A 192 -9.78 3.81 16.51
C TRP A 192 -8.29 4.04 16.20
N CYS A 193 -7.93 4.31 14.95
CA CYS A 193 -6.57 4.62 14.52
C CYS A 193 -5.99 5.83 15.26
N GLU A 194 -6.78 6.90 15.44
CA GLU A 194 -6.38 8.11 16.18
C GLU A 194 -5.98 7.83 17.65
N ALA A 195 -6.51 6.76 18.24
CA ALA A 195 -6.24 6.37 19.62
C ALA A 195 -5.08 5.35 19.76
N GLN A 196 -4.50 4.86 18.67
CA GLN A 196 -3.43 3.87 18.71
C GLN A 196 -2.04 4.53 18.70
N ASP A 197 -1.05 3.85 19.28
CA ASP A 197 0.35 4.12 18.97
C ASP A 197 0.62 3.66 17.53
N ALA A 198 1.34 4.48 16.77
CA ALA A 198 1.74 4.17 15.39
C ALA A 198 2.96 3.24 15.33
N THR A 199 3.56 2.91 16.48
CA THR A 199 4.71 2.00 16.60
C THR A 199 4.21 0.56 16.77
N PRO A 200 4.65 -0.38 15.90
CA PRO A 200 4.42 -1.81 16.08
C PRO A 200 5.01 -2.38 17.37
#